data_AF-A0A821KSC4-F1
#
_entry.id   AF-A0A821KSC4-F1
#
_cell.length_a   1.000
_cell.length_b   1.000
_cell.length_c   1.000
_cell.angle_alpha   90.00
_cell.angle_beta   90.00
_cell.angle_gamma   90.00
#
_symmetry.space_group_name_H-M   'P 1'
#
loop_
_entity.id
_entity.type
_entity.pdbx_description
1 polymer ?
#
loop_
_entity_poly.entity_id
_entity_poly.type
_entity_poly.pdbx_seq_one_letter_code
_entity_poly.pdbx_strand_id
1 'polypeptide(L)'
;NAKPISSRSDDYRNGQKGAIAEMFGWPHKDVKEECEFLSKAGYLGVKLFPAHEQLMSTQPFENAMNPWHFMYQPVSYNLDGRMGTREELRDLIQICRSYGV
;
A
#
# COMPACT_ATOMS: atom_id res chain seq x y z
N ASN A 1 11.69 -13.89 -3.61
CA ASN A 1 10.38 -14.28 -3.07
C ASN A 1 10.26 -13.79 -1.64
N ALA A 2 9.12 -13.20 -1.25
CA ALA A 2 8.90 -12.68 0.10
C ALA A 2 8.72 -13.83 1.12
N LYS A 3 9.28 -13.69 2.33
CA LYS A 3 9.11 -14.68 3.41
C LYS A 3 7.64 -14.80 3.80
N PRO A 4 7.11 -15.99 4.17
CA PRO A 4 5.75 -16.13 4.70
C PRO A 4 5.49 -15.20 5.89
N ILE A 5 4.25 -14.71 6.03
CA ILE A 5 3.84 -13.90 7.19
C ILE A 5 3.84 -14.82 8.41
N SER A 6 4.33 -14.33 9.56
CA SER A 6 4.27 -15.08 10.82
C SER A 6 2.82 -15.46 11.17
N SER A 7 2.60 -16.65 11.71
CA SER A 7 1.29 -17.00 12.26
C SER A 7 0.94 -16.08 13.42
N ARG A 8 -0.29 -15.57 13.44
CA ARG A 8 -0.87 -14.86 14.59
C ARG A 8 -1.94 -15.76 15.21
N SER A 9 -2.12 -15.68 16.54
CA SER A 9 -3.20 -16.38 17.25
C SER A 9 -4.58 -15.99 16.72
N ASP A 10 -4.69 -14.75 16.25
CA ASP A 10 -5.93 -14.12 15.81
C ASP A 10 -5.87 -13.65 14.35
N ASP A 11 -5.54 -14.56 13.42
CA ASP A 11 -5.62 -14.26 11.99
C ASP A 11 -7.02 -14.58 11.42
N TYR A 12 -7.37 -14.02 10.25
CA TYR A 12 -8.69 -14.19 9.62
C TYR A 12 -9.06 -15.66 9.33
N ARG A 13 -8.10 -16.58 9.40
CA ARG A 13 -8.33 -18.00 9.12
C ARG A 13 -9.14 -18.51 10.31
N ASN A 14 -10.27 -19.16 10.02
CA ASN A 14 -11.31 -19.60 10.98
C ASN A 14 -12.43 -18.58 11.30
N GLY A 15 -12.62 -17.55 10.48
CA GLY A 15 -13.82 -16.69 10.56
C GLY A 15 -13.74 -15.57 11.61
N GLN A 16 -12.53 -15.27 12.10
CA GLN A 16 -12.29 -14.07 12.90
C GLN A 16 -12.40 -12.81 12.05
N LYS A 17 -12.99 -11.77 12.65
CA LYS A 17 -13.17 -10.45 12.05
C LYS A 17 -11.98 -9.59 12.43
N GLY A 18 -11.19 -9.14 11.46
CA GLY A 18 -10.22 -8.06 11.66
C GLY A 18 -10.25 -7.07 10.51
N ALA A 19 -9.65 -5.91 10.73
CA ALA A 19 -9.72 -4.78 9.82
C ALA A 19 -8.49 -4.71 8.90
N ILE A 20 -8.71 -4.21 7.69
CA ILE A 20 -7.66 -3.79 6.75
C ILE A 20 -7.72 -2.26 6.68
N ALA A 21 -6.58 -1.60 6.90
CA ALA A 21 -6.49 -0.16 6.75
C ALA A 21 -6.27 0.22 5.28
N GLU A 22 -7.06 1.15 4.75
CA GLU A 22 -6.84 1.72 3.42
C GLU A 22 -5.98 2.98 3.52
N MET A 23 -4.80 2.94 2.91
CA MET A 23 -3.83 4.04 2.90
C MET A 23 -4.03 4.88 1.63
N PHE A 24 -5.19 5.52 1.55
CA PHE A 24 -5.62 6.26 0.36
C PHE A 24 -4.67 7.43 0.06
N GLY A 25 -3.93 7.34 -1.05
CA GLY A 25 -3.00 8.37 -1.50
C GLY A 25 -1.67 8.46 -0.75
N TRP A 26 -1.35 7.47 0.10
CA TRP A 26 -0.10 7.46 0.85
C TRP A 26 1.08 6.88 0.04
N PRO A 27 2.26 7.53 0.06
CA PRO A 27 3.49 6.96 -0.49
C PRO A 27 3.90 5.64 0.16
N HIS A 28 4.61 4.80 -0.59
CA HIS A 28 5.10 3.50 -0.09
C HIS A 28 6.05 3.66 1.12
N LYS A 29 6.85 4.72 1.18
CA LYS A 29 7.73 5.00 2.32
C LYS A 29 6.94 5.26 3.60
N ASP A 30 5.88 6.05 3.52
CA ASP A 30 5.09 6.45 4.69
C ASP A 30 4.28 5.25 5.21
N VAL A 31 3.70 4.45 4.31
CA VAL A 31 3.00 3.22 4.73
C VAL A 31 3.96 2.22 5.39
N LYS A 32 5.21 2.14 4.92
CA LYS A 32 6.23 1.29 5.55
C LYS A 32 6.49 1.71 7.00
N GLU A 33 6.61 3.00 7.26
CA GLU A 33 6.84 3.55 8.60
C GLU A 33 5.63 3.30 9.53
N GLU A 34 4.42 3.29 8.97
CA GLU A 34 3.19 3.08 9.71
C GLU A 34 2.93 1.61 10.12
N CYS A 35 3.60 0.64 9.47
CA CYS A 35 3.28 -0.78 9.65
C CYS A 35 3.52 -1.33 11.08
N GLU A 36 4.42 -0.73 11.87
CA GLU A 36 4.57 -1.09 13.29
C GLU A 36 3.32 -0.67 14.09
N PHE A 37 2.83 0.56 13.85
CA PHE A 37 1.62 1.05 14.50
C PHE A 37 0.41 0.21 14.10
N LEU A 38 0.22 -0.06 12.81
CA LEU A 38 -0.89 -0.89 12.31
C LEU A 38 -0.92 -2.27 12.99
N SER A 39 0.26 -2.88 13.18
CA SER A 39 0.37 -4.16 13.87
C SER A 39 -0.07 -4.07 15.33
N LYS A 40 0.40 -3.05 16.06
CA LYS A 40 0.05 -2.77 17.47
C LYS A 40 -1.41 -2.40 17.66
N ALA A 41 -1.99 -1.69 16.69
CA ALA A 41 -3.41 -1.34 16.65
C ALA A 41 -4.32 -2.53 16.29
N GLY A 42 -3.75 -3.67 15.93
CA GLY A 42 -4.51 -4.89 15.60
C GLY A 42 -5.07 -4.93 14.19
N TYR A 43 -4.60 -4.05 13.29
CA TYR A 43 -4.88 -4.22 11.87
C TYR A 43 -4.18 -5.48 11.36
N LEU A 44 -4.89 -6.19 10.49
CA LEU A 44 -4.40 -7.45 9.96
C LEU A 44 -3.72 -7.28 8.61
N GLY A 45 -3.99 -6.15 7.94
CA GLY A 45 -3.40 -5.84 6.65
C GLY A 45 -3.55 -4.38 6.27
N VAL A 46 -2.84 -4.03 5.21
CA VAL A 46 -2.88 -2.70 4.62
C VAL A 46 -3.23 -2.78 3.14
N LYS A 47 -4.21 -1.97 2.71
CA LYS A 47 -4.57 -1.78 1.30
C LYS A 47 -3.82 -0.56 0.79
N LEU A 48 -2.91 -0.80 -0.14
CA LEU A 48 -2.15 0.25 -0.82
C LEU A 48 -2.98 0.91 -1.90
N PHE A 49 -2.66 2.17 -2.18
CA PHE A 49 -3.11 2.83 -3.39
C PHE A 49 -2.44 2.18 -4.63
N PRO A 50 -3.00 2.32 -5.85
CA PRO A 50 -2.48 1.63 -7.02
C PRO A 50 -0.98 1.88 -7.23
N ALA A 51 -0.22 0.80 -7.44
CA ALA A 51 1.25 0.85 -7.51
C ALA A 51 1.82 0.77 -8.93
N HIS A 52 0.96 0.53 -9.92
CA HIS A 52 1.35 0.51 -11.33
C HIS A 52 1.58 1.94 -11.85
N GLU A 53 2.25 2.10 -12.98
CA GLU A 53 2.44 3.38 -13.66
C GLU A 53 1.09 3.94 -14.16
N GLN A 54 0.76 5.16 -13.74
CA GLN A 54 -0.53 5.79 -14.04
C GLN A 54 -0.37 7.05 -14.87
N LEU A 55 -1.49 7.53 -15.41
CA LEU A 55 -1.55 8.83 -16.06
C LEU A 55 -1.05 9.93 -15.13
N MET A 56 -0.10 10.73 -15.61
CA MET A 56 0.39 11.94 -14.95
C MET A 56 0.44 13.10 -15.95
N SER A 57 0.07 14.28 -15.50
CA SER A 57 0.02 15.52 -16.25
C SER A 57 0.94 16.56 -15.61
N THR A 58 1.55 17.39 -16.45
CA THR A 58 2.28 18.60 -16.03
C THR A 58 1.37 19.83 -15.95
N GLN A 59 0.10 19.70 -16.37
CA GLN A 59 -0.92 20.74 -16.31
C GLN A 59 -2.04 20.34 -15.33
N PRO A 60 -2.65 21.29 -14.61
CA PRO A 60 -3.81 21.01 -13.77
C PRO A 60 -5.00 20.46 -14.57
N PHE A 61 -5.77 19.58 -13.95
CA PHE A 61 -7.06 19.08 -14.43
C PHE A 61 -8.11 19.39 -13.36
N GLU A 62 -9.22 20.02 -13.73
CA GLU A 62 -10.29 20.39 -12.78
C GLU A 62 -9.78 21.13 -11.53
N ASN A 63 -8.88 22.11 -11.73
CA ASN A 63 -8.23 22.88 -10.66
C ASN A 63 -7.34 22.07 -9.69
N ALA A 64 -7.01 20.81 -10.02
CA ALA A 64 -6.12 19.97 -9.23
C ALA A 64 -4.93 19.47 -10.08
N MET A 65 -3.73 19.46 -9.50
CA MET A 65 -2.60 18.76 -10.10
C MET A 65 -2.77 17.27 -9.86
N ASN A 66 -2.92 16.48 -10.93
CA ASN A 66 -3.02 15.02 -10.89
C ASN A 66 -4.02 14.52 -9.82
N PRO A 67 -5.35 14.69 -10.01
CA PRO A 67 -6.33 14.29 -9.01
C PRO A 67 -6.28 12.78 -8.71
N TRP A 68 -6.77 12.38 -7.54
CA TRP A 68 -6.63 11.00 -7.02
C TRP A 68 -7.10 9.92 -8.00
N HIS A 69 -8.13 10.21 -8.78
CA HIS A 69 -8.71 9.26 -9.75
C HIS A 69 -7.80 9.01 -10.97
N PHE A 70 -6.75 9.81 -11.18
CA PHE A 70 -5.72 9.50 -12.18
C PHE A 70 -5.04 8.15 -11.87
N MET A 71 -4.97 7.73 -10.60
CA MET A 71 -4.35 6.45 -10.24
C MET A 71 -5.14 5.22 -10.71
N TYR A 72 -6.35 5.40 -11.23
CA TYR A 72 -7.16 4.35 -11.83
C TYR A 72 -7.09 4.35 -13.37
N GLN A 73 -6.20 5.14 -13.95
CA GLN A 73 -5.93 5.18 -15.39
C GLN A 73 -4.51 4.60 -15.66
N PRO A 74 -4.37 3.26 -15.69
CA PRO A 74 -3.08 2.62 -15.94
C PRO A 74 -2.52 2.99 -17.31
N VAL A 75 -1.23 3.33 -17.36
CA VAL A 75 -0.47 3.48 -18.60
C VAL A 75 0.31 2.20 -18.91
N SER A 76 0.84 1.54 -17.87
CA SER A 76 1.52 0.26 -17.99
C SER A 76 1.43 -0.56 -16.69
N TYR A 77 2.01 -1.76 -16.68
CA TYR A 77 2.18 -2.60 -15.49
C TYR A 77 3.53 -2.38 -14.78
N ASN A 78 4.31 -1.38 -15.20
CA ASN A 78 5.53 -1.01 -14.47
C ASN A 78 5.15 -0.60 -13.05
N LEU A 79 5.90 -1.07 -12.06
CA LEU A 79 5.67 -0.74 -10.65
C LEU A 79 6.48 0.51 -10.29
N ASP A 80 6.17 1.61 -10.96
CA ASP A 80 6.83 2.91 -10.77
C ASP A 80 5.79 4.00 -10.99
N GLY A 81 4.98 4.23 -9.95
CA GLY A 81 3.81 5.10 -10.00
C GLY A 81 3.97 6.29 -9.06
N ARG A 82 2.90 7.07 -8.91
CA ARG A 82 2.91 8.26 -8.02
C ARG A 82 3.30 7.94 -6.56
N MET A 83 3.02 6.73 -6.10
CA MET A 83 3.23 6.33 -4.70
C MET A 83 4.67 5.93 -4.38
N GLY A 84 5.52 5.72 -5.40
CA GLY A 84 6.90 5.32 -5.22
C GLY A 84 7.38 4.29 -6.23
N THR A 85 8.66 3.93 -6.11
CA THR A 85 9.32 2.99 -7.02
C THR A 85 9.06 1.54 -6.62
N ARG A 86 9.44 0.62 -7.51
CA ARG A 86 9.39 -0.84 -7.26
C ARG A 86 10.20 -1.25 -6.04
N GLU A 87 11.34 -0.62 -5.81
CA GLU A 87 12.22 -0.88 -4.68
C GLU A 87 11.54 -0.49 -3.37
N GLU A 88 10.88 0.67 -3.34
CA GLU A 88 10.13 1.16 -2.19
C GLU A 88 8.91 0.28 -1.89
N LEU A 89 8.18 -0.13 -2.92
CA LEU A 89 7.08 -1.10 -2.78
C LEU A 89 7.58 -2.42 -2.20
N ARG A 90 8.73 -2.91 -2.66
CA ARG A 90 9.32 -4.16 -2.15
C ARG A 90 9.76 -4.02 -0.70
N ASP A 91 10.36 -2.89 -0.34
CA ASP A 91 10.81 -2.59 1.03
C ASP A 91 9.61 -2.53 1.99
N LEU A 92 8.55 -1.81 1.60
CA LEU A 92 7.26 -1.80 2.30
C LEU A 92 6.73 -3.21 2.54
N ILE A 93 6.66 -4.03 1.49
CA ILE A 93 6.10 -5.39 1.60
C ILE A 93 6.94 -6.22 2.58
N GLN A 94 8.26 -6.08 2.56
CA GLN A 94 9.13 -6.83 3.47
C GLN A 94 8.95 -6.41 4.93
N ILE A 95 8.89 -5.10 5.20
CA ILE A 95 8.75 -4.56 6.55
C ILE A 95 7.37 -4.82 7.13
N CYS A 96 6.29 -4.56 6.39
CA CYS A 96 4.93 -4.78 6.88
C CYS A 96 4.69 -6.25 7.23
N ARG A 97 5.17 -7.17 6.37
CA ARG A 97 5.11 -8.61 6.65
C ARG A 97 5.90 -9.02 7.88
N SER A 98 7.01 -8.33 8.19
CA SER A 98 7.80 -8.58 9.39
C SER A 98 7.03 -8.21 10.68
N TYR A 99 6.10 -7.25 10.58
CA TYR A 99 5.17 -6.87 11.64
C TYR A 99 3.85 -7.66 11.63
N GLY A 100 3.66 -8.56 10.67
CA GLY A 100 2.41 -9.33 10.56
C GLY A 100 1.23 -8.52 10.01
N VAL A 101 1.50 -7.51 9.18
CA VAL A 101 0.55 -6.69 8.40
C VAL A 101 0.72 -6.98 6.92
#